data_AF-A0A2H4VP56-F1
#
_entry.id   AF-A0A2H4VP56-F1
#
_cell.length_a   1.000
_cell.length_b   1.000
_cell.length_c   1.000
_cell.angle_alpha   90.00
_cell.angle_beta   90.00
_cell.angle_gamma   90.00
#
_symmetry.space_group_name_H-M   'P 1'
#
loop_
_entity.id
_entity.type
_entity.pdbx_description
1 polymer ?
#
loop_
_entity_poly.entity_id
_entity_poly.type
_entity_poly.pdbx_seq_one_letter_code
_entity_poly.pdbx_strand_id
1 'polypeptide(L)'
;MNSILNNINIDETHLKTLLEADFLDKTEFKHIIDDFFTPQKDLNIEQIKKKMRIILENENKKNQRIIDKLQRENIVKNLENSEIISQLKKETKIVIILDNYPVHKAQLAKKACEILNIQLILLPPYSPKLNPIEQVWRIIKRELSKIYIKDETFLIQKFKSYYNEIVGNETLYEGWIKKIIKTNC
;
A
#
# COMPACT_ATOMS: atom_id res chain seq x y z
N MET A 1 -6.97 2.68 -21.40
CA MET A 1 -6.42 2.35 -20.07
C MET A 1 -6.32 0.84 -19.81
N ASN A 2 -7.38 0.04 -20.00
CA ASN A 2 -7.35 -1.40 -19.66
C ASN A 2 -6.42 -2.29 -20.54
N SER A 3 -6.03 -1.91 -21.76
CA SER A 3 -5.20 -2.80 -22.60
C SER A 3 -3.69 -2.70 -22.33
N ILE A 4 -3.20 -1.59 -21.79
CA ILE A 4 -1.75 -1.36 -21.57
C ILE A 4 -1.33 -1.90 -20.19
N LEU A 5 -2.16 -1.73 -19.16
CA LEU A 5 -1.93 -2.34 -17.85
C LEU A 5 -2.07 -3.87 -17.90
N ASN A 6 -2.93 -4.41 -18.78
CA ASN A 6 -3.06 -5.86 -18.98
C ASN A 6 -1.91 -6.49 -19.77
N ASN A 7 -1.09 -5.70 -20.46
CA ASN A 7 0.12 -6.18 -21.15
C ASN A 7 1.37 -6.21 -20.26
N ILE A 8 1.24 -5.81 -18.98
CA ILE A 8 2.25 -6.04 -17.94
C ILE A 8 1.83 -7.26 -17.11
N ASN A 9 1.37 -8.31 -17.79
CA ASN A 9 1.38 -9.63 -17.18
C ASN A 9 2.84 -10.06 -17.22
N ILE A 10 3.59 -9.79 -16.15
CA ILE A 10 4.88 -10.44 -15.96
C ILE A 10 4.54 -11.92 -15.93
N ASP A 11 4.80 -12.57 -17.06
CA ASP A 11 4.46 -13.95 -17.30
C ASP A 11 4.91 -14.77 -16.09
N GLU A 12 4.02 -15.62 -15.56
CA GLU A 12 4.31 -16.48 -14.41
C GLU A 12 5.58 -17.28 -14.66
N THR A 13 5.85 -17.57 -15.94
CA THR A 13 7.08 -18.16 -16.46
C THR A 13 8.31 -17.29 -16.21
N HIS A 14 8.26 -15.98 -16.44
CA HIS A 14 9.39 -15.05 -16.20
C HIS A 14 9.68 -14.87 -14.69
N LEU A 15 8.64 -14.83 -13.86
CA LEU A 15 8.81 -14.86 -12.39
C LEU A 15 9.40 -16.19 -11.92
N LYS A 16 8.95 -17.32 -12.48
CA LYS A 16 9.57 -18.64 -12.22
C LYS A 16 11.02 -18.69 -12.63
N THR A 17 11.38 -18.14 -13.80
CA THR A 17 12.79 -18.14 -14.26
C THR A 17 13.68 -17.26 -13.37
N LEU A 18 13.21 -16.09 -12.92
CA LEU A 18 13.93 -15.23 -11.98
C LEU A 18 14.08 -15.89 -10.61
N LEU A 19 13.01 -16.54 -10.12
CA LEU A 19 13.04 -17.28 -8.87
C LEU A 19 13.96 -18.51 -8.97
N GLU A 20 13.96 -19.25 -10.08
CA GLU A 20 14.84 -20.41 -10.30
C GLU A 20 16.31 -20.02 -10.47
N ALA A 21 16.60 -18.83 -10.99
CA ALA A 21 17.95 -18.29 -11.09
C ALA A 21 18.53 -17.88 -9.72
N ASP A 22 17.69 -17.43 -8.79
CA ASP A 22 18.08 -17.00 -7.44
C ASP A 22 17.85 -18.06 -6.34
N PHE A 23 16.96 -19.05 -6.57
CA PHE A 23 16.72 -20.18 -5.68
C PHE A 23 17.39 -21.43 -6.23
N LEU A 24 18.62 -21.64 -5.78
CA LEU A 24 18.99 -22.77 -4.94
C LEU A 24 20.51 -22.81 -5.00
N ASP A 25 21.16 -22.13 -4.07
CA ASP A 25 22.40 -22.67 -3.58
C ASP A 25 22.05 -23.98 -2.83
N LYS A 26 21.90 -25.07 -3.58
CA LYS A 26 21.64 -26.42 -3.04
C LYS A 26 22.68 -26.78 -1.99
N THR A 27 23.86 -26.16 -2.07
CA THR A 27 24.97 -26.27 -1.15
C THR A 27 24.67 -25.60 0.19
N GLU A 28 24.10 -24.39 0.22
CA GLU A 28 23.71 -23.71 1.47
C GLU A 28 22.60 -24.47 2.21
N PHE A 29 21.57 -24.94 1.47
CA PHE A 29 20.50 -25.75 2.07
C PHE A 29 21.02 -27.11 2.57
N LYS A 30 21.94 -27.73 1.82
CA LYS A 30 22.60 -28.98 2.23
C LYS A 30 23.48 -28.78 3.45
N HIS A 31 24.22 -27.68 3.56
CA HIS A 31 24.98 -27.33 4.76
C HIS A 31 24.08 -27.11 5.98
N ILE A 32 22.92 -26.45 5.83
CA ILE A 32 21.97 -26.27 6.94
C ILE A 32 21.42 -27.63 7.41
N ILE A 33 21.09 -28.51 6.47
CA ILE A 33 20.63 -29.88 6.77
C ILE A 33 21.75 -30.68 7.43
N ASP A 34 22.97 -30.64 6.89
CA ASP A 34 24.12 -31.36 7.39
C ASP A 34 24.52 -30.85 8.79
N ASP A 35 24.51 -29.53 9.05
CA ASP A 35 24.73 -28.92 10.36
C ASP A 35 23.61 -29.28 11.36
N PHE A 36 22.38 -29.45 10.89
CA PHE A 36 21.25 -29.83 11.73
C PHE A 36 21.27 -31.31 12.11
N PHE A 37 21.72 -32.17 11.19
CA PHE A 37 21.88 -33.62 11.40
C PHE A 37 23.30 -34.03 11.81
N THR A 38 24.23 -33.08 11.97
CA THR A 38 25.46 -33.35 12.72
C THR A 38 25.05 -33.93 14.08
N PRO A 39 25.70 -34.99 14.56
CA PRO A 39 25.26 -35.69 15.76
C PRO A 39 25.34 -34.79 16.98
N GLN A 40 24.27 -34.02 17.23
CA GLN A 40 24.07 -33.22 18.43
C GLN A 40 23.53 -34.17 19.49
N LYS A 41 24.43 -34.56 20.39
CA LYS A 41 24.13 -35.21 21.67
C LYS A 41 22.86 -34.61 22.30
N ASP A 42 21.90 -35.47 22.62
CA ASP A 42 20.84 -35.29 23.62
C ASP A 42 19.67 -34.30 23.35
N LEU A 43 19.28 -34.03 22.09
CA LEU A 43 18.01 -33.33 21.82
C LEU A 43 16.83 -34.28 21.66
N ASN A 44 15.74 -34.03 22.41
CA ASN A 44 14.49 -34.76 22.23
C ASN A 44 13.71 -34.27 20.98
N ILE A 45 12.81 -35.11 20.47
CA ILE A 45 12.03 -34.86 19.24
C ILE A 45 11.28 -33.51 19.28
N GLU A 46 10.79 -33.06 20.43
CA GLU A 46 10.09 -31.78 20.55
C GLU A 46 11.03 -30.57 20.44
N GLN A 47 12.25 -30.67 20.96
CA GLN A 47 13.26 -29.63 20.80
C GLN A 47 13.70 -29.51 19.33
N ILE A 48 13.84 -30.64 18.64
CA ILE A 48 14.14 -30.71 17.20
C ILE A 48 13.04 -30.04 16.38
N LYS A 49 11.76 -30.40 16.60
CA LYS A 49 10.61 -29.78 15.93
C LYS A 49 10.55 -28.27 16.16
N LYS A 50 10.81 -27.81 17.39
CA LYS A 50 10.82 -26.38 17.73
C LYS A 50 11.92 -25.64 16.98
N LYS A 51 13.14 -26.19 16.91
CA LYS A 51 14.24 -25.62 16.12
C LYS A 51 13.88 -25.58 14.63
N MET A 52 13.35 -26.68 14.07
CA MET A 52 12.91 -26.72 12.68
C MET A 52 11.85 -25.65 12.36
N ARG A 53 10.86 -25.47 13.24
CA ARG A 53 9.83 -24.43 13.05
C ARG A 53 10.43 -23.03 12.95
N ILE A 54 11.37 -22.69 13.83
CA ILE A 54 12.01 -21.37 13.84
C ILE A 54 12.81 -21.13 12.55
N ILE A 55 13.55 -22.13 12.09
CA ILE A 55 14.31 -22.06 10.82
C ILE A 55 13.37 -21.83 9.65
N LEU A 56 12.29 -22.62 9.56
CA LEU A 56 11.27 -22.47 8.50
C LEU A 56 10.60 -21.09 8.54
N GLU A 57 10.25 -20.58 9.72
CA GLU A 57 9.67 -19.24 9.87
C GLU A 57 10.64 -18.13 9.44
N ASN A 58 11.93 -18.27 9.73
CA ASN A 58 12.94 -17.30 9.36
C ASN A 58 13.23 -17.31 7.86
N GLU A 59 13.33 -18.50 7.24
CA GLU A 59 13.46 -18.65 5.79
C GLU A 59 12.23 -18.07 5.08
N ASN A 60 11.02 -18.37 5.56
CA ASN A 60 9.79 -17.78 5.00
C ASN A 60 9.80 -16.24 5.06
N LYS A 61 10.24 -15.65 6.18
CA LYS A 61 10.38 -14.19 6.30
C LYS A 61 11.44 -13.62 5.35
N LYS A 62 12.57 -14.32 5.17
CA LYS A 62 13.63 -13.94 4.22
C LYS A 62 13.09 -13.94 2.78
N ASN A 63 12.39 -15.00 2.42
CA ASN A 63 11.77 -15.16 1.10
C ASN A 63 10.73 -14.06 0.84
N GLN A 64 9.88 -13.75 1.83
CA GLN A 64 8.91 -12.67 1.70
C GLN A 64 9.58 -11.31 1.45
N ARG A 65 10.69 -11.01 2.15
CA ARG A 65 11.45 -9.77 1.92
C ARG A 65 12.04 -9.68 0.51
N ILE A 66 12.49 -10.81 -0.04
CA ILE A 66 13.00 -10.88 -1.43
C ILE A 66 11.85 -10.60 -2.40
N ILE A 67 10.70 -11.24 -2.21
CA ILE A 67 9.50 -11.01 -3.03
C ILE A 67 9.08 -9.54 -2.99
N ASP A 68 8.98 -8.95 -1.80
CA ASP A 68 8.61 -7.55 -1.62
C ASP A 68 9.60 -6.60 -2.33
N LYS A 69 10.90 -6.95 -2.31
CA LYS A 69 11.95 -6.20 -3.03
C LYS A 69 11.75 -6.28 -4.54
N LEU A 70 11.61 -7.50 -5.09
CA LEU A 70 11.40 -7.71 -6.53
C LEU A 70 10.14 -7.02 -7.03
N GLN A 71 9.05 -7.08 -6.27
CA GLN A 71 7.80 -6.37 -6.59
C GLN A 71 8.01 -4.85 -6.65
N ARG A 72 8.74 -4.27 -5.69
CA ARG A 72 9.08 -2.83 -5.70
C ARG A 72 9.92 -2.46 -6.91
N GLU A 73 10.95 -3.24 -7.22
CA GLU A 73 11.82 -3.01 -8.38
C GLU A 73 11.03 -3.06 -9.69
N ASN A 74 10.13 -4.03 -9.81
CA ASN A 74 9.27 -4.18 -10.97
C ASN A 74 8.29 -3.00 -11.12
N ILE A 75 7.65 -2.58 -10.02
CA ILE A 75 6.79 -1.38 -10.01
C ILE A 75 7.59 -0.16 -10.48
N VAL A 76 8.80 0.06 -9.95
CA VAL A 76 9.65 1.19 -10.35
C VAL A 76 9.99 1.12 -11.84
N LYS A 77 10.39 -0.06 -12.34
CA LYS A 77 10.71 -0.26 -13.76
C LYS A 77 9.52 0.03 -14.67
N ASN A 78 8.32 -0.42 -14.29
CA ASN A 78 7.10 -0.16 -15.06
C ASN A 78 6.69 1.31 -15.02
N LEU A 79 6.90 1.96 -13.87
CA LEU A 79 6.67 3.40 -13.73
C LEU A 79 7.64 4.22 -14.60
N GLU A 80 8.86 3.74 -14.82
CA GLU A 80 9.87 4.41 -15.67
C GLU A 80 9.67 4.18 -17.17
N ASN A 81 8.64 3.43 -17.58
CA ASN A 81 8.35 3.18 -18.98
C ASN A 81 7.96 4.49 -19.70
N SER A 82 8.80 4.91 -20.65
CA SER A 82 8.69 6.20 -21.35
C SER A 82 7.40 6.35 -22.16
N GLU A 83 6.90 5.26 -22.76
CA GLU A 83 5.63 5.23 -23.49
C GLU A 83 4.46 5.56 -22.54
N ILE A 84 4.42 4.89 -21.39
CA ILE A 84 3.38 5.05 -20.36
C ILE A 84 3.40 6.48 -19.80
N ILE A 85 4.58 6.98 -19.42
CA ILE A 85 4.75 8.36 -18.93
C ILE A 85 4.24 9.38 -19.97
N SER A 86 4.56 9.18 -21.25
CA SER A 86 4.16 10.10 -22.32
C SER A 86 2.65 10.18 -22.49
N GLN A 87 1.95 9.07 -22.29
CA GLN A 87 0.49 9.00 -22.37
C GLN A 87 -0.15 9.64 -21.13
N LEU A 88 0.33 9.32 -19.94
CA LEU A 88 -0.20 9.86 -18.68
C LEU A 88 -0.04 11.38 -18.58
N LYS A 89 1.03 11.95 -19.14
CA LYS A 89 1.20 13.40 -19.21
C LYS A 89 0.16 14.12 -20.07
N LYS A 90 -0.50 13.42 -21.00
CA LYS A 90 -1.58 13.98 -21.84
C LYS A 90 -2.93 13.95 -21.12
N GLU A 91 -3.07 13.13 -20.08
CA GLU A 91 -4.28 13.04 -19.28
C GLU A 91 -4.47 14.27 -18.39
N THR A 92 -5.71 14.45 -17.91
CA THR A 92 -6.01 15.53 -16.97
C THR A 92 -5.22 15.34 -15.69
N LYS A 93 -4.48 16.38 -15.28
CA LYS A 93 -3.67 16.36 -14.07
C LYS A 93 -4.56 16.21 -12.84
N ILE A 94 -4.30 15.19 -12.03
CA ILE A 94 -5.00 14.98 -10.75
C ILE A 94 -4.22 15.70 -9.65
N VAL A 95 -4.92 16.46 -8.81
CA VAL A 95 -4.33 17.08 -7.62
C VAL A 95 -4.87 16.37 -6.39
N ILE A 96 -3.99 15.81 -5.57
CA ILE A 96 -4.36 15.17 -4.29
C ILE A 96 -3.83 16.04 -3.16
N ILE A 97 -4.72 16.40 -2.25
CA ILE A 97 -4.40 17.20 -1.07
C ILE A 97 -4.39 16.26 0.13
N LEU A 98 -3.25 16.21 0.83
CA LEU A 98 -3.02 15.29 1.94
C LEU A 98 -2.60 16.07 3.19
N ASP A 99 -2.81 15.46 4.36
CA ASP A 99 -2.22 15.97 5.59
C ASP A 99 -0.70 15.70 5.63
N ASN A 100 -0.05 16.06 6.73
CA ASN A 100 1.40 15.97 6.85
C ASN A 100 1.89 14.61 7.39
N TYR A 101 1.06 13.54 7.32
CA TYR A 101 1.39 12.23 7.85
C TYR A 101 2.66 11.65 7.17
N PRO A 102 3.63 11.08 7.91
CA PRO A 102 4.93 10.68 7.37
C PRO A 102 4.87 9.73 6.16
N VAL A 103 3.87 8.84 6.12
CA VAL A 103 3.70 7.89 5.01
C VAL A 103 3.45 8.60 3.66
N HIS A 104 2.81 9.78 3.67
CA HIS A 104 2.60 10.58 2.47
C HIS A 104 3.89 11.20 1.91
N LYS A 105 4.99 11.18 2.68
CA LYS A 105 6.30 11.71 2.27
C LYS A 105 7.22 10.65 1.70
N ALA A 106 6.79 9.39 1.64
CA ALA A 106 7.59 8.30 1.09
C ALA A 106 8.06 8.63 -0.33
N GLN A 107 9.37 8.49 -0.59
CA GLN A 107 9.96 8.84 -1.89
C GLN A 107 9.34 8.05 -3.04
N LEU A 108 9.06 6.77 -2.82
CA LEU A 108 8.41 5.90 -3.80
C LEU A 108 7.00 6.43 -4.18
N ALA A 109 6.23 6.91 -3.20
CA ALA A 109 4.90 7.46 -3.43
C ALA A 109 4.97 8.77 -4.24
N LYS A 110 5.94 9.65 -3.94
CA LYS A 110 6.16 10.89 -4.72
C LYS A 110 6.52 10.59 -6.17
N LYS A 111 7.48 9.68 -6.38
CA LYS A 111 7.91 9.27 -7.72
C LYS A 111 6.76 8.64 -8.52
N ALA A 112 5.96 7.78 -7.88
CA ALA A 112 4.78 7.22 -8.50
C ALA A 112 3.77 8.30 -8.91
N CYS A 113 3.52 9.29 -8.05
CA CYS A 113 2.62 10.40 -8.38
C CYS A 113 3.12 11.24 -9.57
N GLU A 114 4.41 11.56 -9.62
CA GLU A 114 5.01 12.30 -10.74
C GLU A 114 4.78 11.57 -12.08
N ILE A 115 4.98 10.25 -12.09
CA ILE A 115 4.81 9.40 -13.28
C ILE A 115 3.34 9.30 -13.69
N LEU A 116 2.44 9.21 -12.70
CA LEU A 116 0.99 9.16 -12.90
C LEU A 116 0.36 10.53 -13.24
N ASN A 117 1.17 11.57 -13.43
CA ASN A 117 0.69 12.94 -13.64
C ASN A 117 -0.22 13.43 -12.48
N ILE A 118 0.11 13.03 -11.26
CA ILE A 118 -0.55 13.40 -10.01
C ILE A 118 0.31 14.42 -9.26
N GLN A 119 -0.27 15.55 -8.91
CA GLN A 119 0.35 16.54 -8.02
C GLN A 119 -0.10 16.30 -6.58
N LEU A 120 0.86 15.99 -5.71
CA LEU A 120 0.64 15.95 -4.27
C LEU A 120 0.82 17.34 -3.66
N ILE A 121 -0.18 17.81 -2.92
CA ILE A 121 -0.11 19.02 -2.10
C ILE A 121 -0.26 18.61 -0.64
N LEU A 122 0.79 18.84 0.15
CA LEU A 122 0.75 18.62 1.59
C LEU A 122 0.24 19.88 2.28
N LEU A 123 -0.76 19.72 3.15
CA LEU A 123 -1.27 20.81 3.97
C LEU A 123 -0.21 21.28 4.99
N PRO A 124 -0.25 22.56 5.41
CA PRO A 124 0.59 23.05 6.49
C PRO A 124 0.44 22.18 7.75
N PRO A 125 1.51 22.01 8.55
CA PRO A 125 1.43 21.29 9.82
C PRO A 125 0.27 21.78 10.70
N TYR A 126 -0.34 20.86 11.44
CA TYR A 126 -1.40 21.15 12.42
C TYR A 126 -2.60 21.95 11.86
N SER A 127 -2.93 21.76 10.58
CA SER A 127 -4.03 22.47 9.90
C SER A 127 -5.23 21.57 9.55
N PRO A 128 -5.83 20.83 10.51
CA PRO A 128 -6.96 19.95 10.23
C PRO A 128 -8.16 20.71 9.65
N LYS A 129 -8.32 22.00 10.02
CA LYS A 129 -9.34 22.89 9.46
C LYS A 129 -9.29 23.07 7.94
N LEU A 130 -8.16 22.76 7.31
CA LEU A 130 -7.97 22.84 5.85
C LEU A 130 -8.27 21.51 5.16
N ASN A 131 -8.33 20.39 5.88
CA ASN A 131 -8.58 19.08 5.30
C ASN A 131 -10.10 18.82 5.22
N PRO A 132 -10.70 18.67 4.02
CA PRO A 132 -12.15 18.52 3.87
C PRO A 132 -12.69 17.26 4.56
N ILE A 133 -11.88 16.20 4.66
CA ILE A 133 -12.30 14.94 5.30
C ILE A 133 -12.63 15.14 6.79
N GLU A 134 -12.04 16.13 7.46
CA GLU A 134 -12.33 16.42 8.87
C GLU A 134 -13.78 16.88 9.09
N GLN A 135 -14.34 17.59 8.11
CA GLN A 135 -15.75 17.98 8.15
C GLN A 135 -16.66 16.75 7.99
N VAL A 136 -16.31 15.86 7.06
CA VAL A 136 -17.02 14.58 6.88
C VAL A 136 -17.00 13.77 8.17
N TRP A 137 -15.82 13.59 8.77
CA TRP A 137 -15.66 12.89 10.05
C TRP A 137 -16.47 13.52 11.19
N ARG A 138 -16.49 14.85 11.28
CA ARG A 138 -17.27 15.57 12.30
C ARG A 138 -18.77 15.29 12.17
N ILE A 139 -19.30 15.32 10.95
CA ILE A 139 -20.72 15.05 10.69
C ILE A 139 -21.03 13.58 11.00
N ILE A 140 -20.24 12.63 10.48
CA ILE A 140 -20.45 11.20 10.72
C ILE A 140 -20.43 10.88 12.22
N LYS A 141 -19.44 11.39 12.98
CA LYS A 141 -19.36 11.16 14.43
C LYS A 141 -20.61 11.69 15.17
N ARG A 142 -21.14 12.84 14.76
CA ARG A 142 -22.37 13.42 15.32
C ARG A 142 -23.60 12.57 15.02
N GLU A 143 -23.70 11.98 13.83
CA GLU A 143 -24.83 11.12 13.49
C GLU A 143 -24.72 9.74 14.15
N LEU A 144 -23.51 9.19 14.25
CA LEU A 144 -23.25 7.94 14.97
C LEU A 144 -23.49 8.08 16.48
N SER A 145 -23.23 9.24 17.09
CA SER A 145 -23.47 9.43 18.53
C SER A 145 -24.94 9.42 18.94
N LYS A 146 -25.87 9.50 17.97
CA LYS A 146 -27.32 9.51 18.23
C LYS A 146 -27.93 8.11 18.20
N ILE A 147 -27.18 7.09 17.78
CA ILE A 147 -27.70 5.74 17.58
C ILE A 147 -27.02 4.75 18.53
N TYR A 148 -27.74 3.71 18.91
CA TYR A 148 -27.16 2.59 19.63
C TYR A 148 -26.38 1.68 18.66
N ILE A 149 -25.09 1.48 18.91
CA ILE A 149 -24.22 0.62 18.09
C ILE A 149 -24.22 -0.77 18.70
N LYS A 150 -24.79 -1.73 17.98
CA LYS A 150 -24.92 -3.12 18.44
C LYS A 150 -23.62 -3.92 18.29
N ASP A 151 -22.98 -3.80 17.14
CA ASP A 151 -21.79 -4.55 16.76
C ASP A 151 -20.98 -3.79 15.70
N GLU A 152 -19.77 -4.29 15.42
CA GLU A 152 -18.85 -3.71 14.44
C GLU A 152 -19.43 -3.68 13.03
N THR A 153 -20.18 -4.73 12.64
CA THR A 153 -20.77 -4.81 11.29
C THR A 153 -21.80 -3.71 11.09
N PHE A 154 -22.66 -3.51 12.09
CA PHE A 154 -23.63 -2.42 12.10
C PHE A 154 -22.95 -1.04 12.04
N LEU A 155 -21.86 -0.85 12.78
CA LEU A 155 -21.07 0.38 12.74
C LEU A 155 -20.51 0.66 11.34
N ILE A 156 -19.88 -0.33 10.72
CA ILE A 156 -19.31 -0.20 9.37
C ILE A 156 -20.41 0.12 8.34
N GLN A 157 -21.56 -0.55 8.43
CA GLN A 157 -22.69 -0.30 7.55
C GLN A 157 -23.23 1.12 7.71
N LYS A 158 -23.44 1.58 8.95
CA LYS A 158 -23.92 2.95 9.21
C LYS A 158 -22.91 4.00 8.79
N PHE A 159 -21.62 3.77 9.05
CA PHE A 159 -20.55 4.64 8.58
C PHE A 159 -20.57 4.81 7.06
N LYS A 160 -20.63 3.70 6.31
CA LYS A 160 -20.70 3.73 4.83
C LYS A 160 -21.91 4.49 4.33
N SER A 161 -23.07 4.28 4.94
CA SER A 161 -24.31 4.97 4.60
C SER A 161 -24.16 6.49 4.76
N TYR A 162 -23.71 6.95 5.94
CA TYR A 162 -23.52 8.38 6.19
C TYR A 162 -22.43 8.98 5.31
N TYR A 163 -21.33 8.26 5.09
CA TYR A 163 -20.26 8.72 4.22
C TYR A 163 -20.77 8.99 2.80
N ASN A 164 -21.51 8.04 2.21
CA ASN A 164 -22.05 8.19 0.86
C ASN A 164 -23.08 9.34 0.76
N GLU A 165 -23.93 9.51 1.78
CA GLU A 165 -24.89 10.62 1.85
C GLU A 165 -24.18 11.98 1.92
N ILE A 166 -23.14 12.10 2.76
CA ILE A 166 -22.40 13.34 2.97
C ILE A 166 -21.57 13.71 1.74
N VAL A 167 -20.86 12.74 1.15
CA VAL A 167 -20.00 12.98 -0.01
C VAL A 167 -20.82 13.21 -1.29
N GLY A 168 -22.01 12.61 -1.38
CA GLY A 168 -22.95 12.88 -2.47
C GLY A 168 -23.59 14.27 -2.42
N ASN A 169 -23.45 15.00 -1.30
CA ASN A 169 -23.98 16.35 -1.16
C ASN A 169 -22.98 17.40 -1.65
N GLU A 170 -23.28 18.02 -2.80
CA GLU A 170 -22.38 18.96 -3.47
C GLU A 170 -21.98 20.17 -2.64
N THR A 171 -22.87 20.59 -1.73
CA THR A 171 -22.65 21.79 -0.90
C THR A 171 -21.43 21.69 0.01
N LEU A 172 -21.05 20.47 0.43
CA LEU A 172 -19.93 20.25 1.35
C LEU A 172 -18.59 20.58 0.69
N TYR A 173 -18.34 20.01 -0.50
CA TYR A 173 -17.08 20.26 -1.20
C TYR A 173 -17.08 21.63 -1.87
N GLU A 174 -18.22 22.14 -2.33
CA GLU A 174 -18.31 23.48 -2.88
C GLU A 174 -17.90 24.56 -1.89
N GLY A 175 -18.40 24.48 -0.66
CA GLY A 175 -18.05 25.43 0.40
C GLY A 175 -16.56 25.39 0.70
N TRP A 176 -15.98 24.19 0.69
CA TRP A 176 -14.53 24.01 0.87
C TRP A 176 -13.73 24.59 -0.31
N ILE A 177 -14.12 24.31 -1.55
CA ILE A 177 -13.49 24.86 -2.76
C ILE A 177 -13.53 26.40 -2.74
N LYS A 178 -14.70 26.99 -2.45
CA LYS A 178 -14.86 28.44 -2.34
C LYS A 178 -13.93 29.04 -1.28
N LYS A 179 -13.76 28.35 -0.15
CA LYS A 179 -12.93 28.84 0.98
C LYS A 179 -11.42 28.70 0.74
N ILE A 180 -11.00 27.68 0.00
CA ILE A 180 -9.59 27.31 -0.13
C ILE A 180 -9.00 27.70 -1.49
N ILE A 181 -9.76 27.52 -2.58
CA ILE A 181 -9.29 27.75 -3.96
C ILE A 181 -9.62 29.16 -4.43
N LYS A 182 -10.76 29.75 -4.03
CA LYS A 182 -11.21 31.07 -4.52
C LYS A 182 -10.66 32.29 -3.77
N THR A 183 -9.68 32.14 -2.87
CA THR A 183 -9.17 33.29 -2.06
C THR A 183 -8.13 34.14 -2.79
N ASN A 184 -8.21 34.29 -4.12
CA ASN A 184 -7.49 35.30 -4.91
C ASN A 184 -8.19 35.48 -6.27
N CYS A 185 -9.24 36.30 -6.30
CA CYS A 185 -9.67 37.12 -7.44
C CYS A 185 -10.19 38.43 -6.85
#